data_AF-A0A0W0XKL6-F1
#
_entry.id   AF-A0A0W0XKL6-F1
#
_cell.length_a   1.000
_cell.length_b   1.000
_cell.length_c   1.000
_cell.angle_alpha   90.00
_cell.angle_beta   90.00
_cell.angle_gamma   90.00
#
_symmetry.space_group_name_H-M   'P 1'
#
loop_
_entity.id
_entity.type
_entity.pdbx_description
1 polymer ?
#
loop_
_entity_poly.entity_id
_entity_poly.type
_entity_poly.pdbx_seq_one_letter_code
_entity_poly.pdbx_strand_id
1 'polypeptide(L)'
;MKRISIAAVLLSVSSCALAATLTSMSQSEVSDALGDKTLTTISAATLNGKVLPDSFTGYFAKDGKMMGGFAQKTADAPQNDKGTWRVKEDGSVCMTWEHWFNAKEECVYFYKLNNGLLAVGADQNFESVILNSEIKSGNQLSSSQGQ
;
A
#
# COMPACT_ATOMS: atom_id res chain seq x y z
N MET A 1 33.17 -39.63 -34.97
CA MET A 1 31.85 -38.98 -34.84
C MET A 1 31.47 -38.92 -33.37
N LYS A 2 31.84 -37.85 -32.63
CA LYS A 2 31.61 -37.76 -31.17
C LYS A 2 31.67 -36.33 -30.63
N ARG A 3 31.19 -35.34 -31.39
CA ARG A 3 31.28 -33.90 -31.03
C ARG A 3 30.04 -33.06 -31.36
N ILE A 4 28.87 -33.66 -31.55
CA ILE A 4 27.66 -32.91 -31.93
C ILE A 4 26.65 -32.81 -30.75
N SER A 5 26.82 -33.56 -29.67
CA SER A 5 25.79 -33.67 -28.62
C SER A 5 25.84 -32.62 -27.49
N ILE A 6 26.80 -31.69 -27.49
CA ILE A 6 26.97 -30.73 -26.36
C ILE A 6 26.23 -29.40 -26.63
N ALA A 7 26.02 -29.01 -27.88
CA ALA A 7 25.41 -27.72 -28.21
C ALA A 7 23.89 -27.67 -27.94
N ALA A 8 23.20 -28.82 -28.00
CA ALA A 8 21.75 -28.88 -27.80
C ALA A 8 21.32 -28.70 -26.33
N VAL A 9 22.18 -29.05 -25.37
CA VAL A 9 21.87 -28.93 -23.93
C VAL A 9 21.97 -27.46 -23.45
N LEU A 10 22.84 -26.67 -24.06
CA LEU A 10 23.04 -25.26 -23.69
C LEU A 10 21.92 -24.34 -24.19
N LEU A 11 21.22 -24.69 -25.27
CA LEU A 11 20.09 -23.91 -25.80
C LEU A 11 18.79 -24.11 -25.00
N SER A 12 18.64 -25.21 -24.26
CA SER A 12 17.45 -25.48 -23.43
C SER A 12 17.46 -24.80 -22.05
N VAL A 13 18.59 -24.26 -21.60
CA VAL A 13 18.68 -23.60 -20.27
C VAL A 13 18.36 -22.10 -20.34
N SER A 14 18.27 -21.51 -21.54
CA SER A 14 18.12 -20.06 -21.73
C SER A 14 16.66 -19.56 -21.72
N SER A 15 15.66 -20.42 -21.52
CA SER A 15 14.24 -20.05 -21.67
C SER A 15 13.49 -19.76 -20.37
N CYS A 16 14.10 -19.94 -19.20
CA CYS A 16 13.48 -19.59 -17.92
C CYS A 16 13.94 -18.21 -17.44
N ALA A 17 13.67 -17.18 -18.23
CA ALA A 17 13.61 -15.83 -17.68
C ALA A 17 12.35 -15.79 -16.80
N LEU A 18 12.51 -16.07 -15.51
CA LEU A 18 11.49 -15.75 -14.51
C LEU A 18 11.32 -14.24 -14.54
N ALA A 19 10.33 -13.76 -15.29
CA ALA A 19 9.85 -12.41 -15.12
C ALA A 19 9.38 -12.32 -13.66
N ALA A 20 10.11 -11.56 -12.84
CA ALA A 20 9.70 -11.28 -11.48
C ALA A 20 8.40 -10.47 -11.56
N THR A 21 7.26 -11.15 -11.48
CA THR A 21 5.95 -10.51 -11.42
C THR A 21 5.74 -10.03 -9.99
N LEU A 22 5.44 -8.74 -9.84
CA LEU A 22 5.00 -8.19 -8.57
C LEU A 22 3.66 -8.84 -8.22
N THR A 23 3.61 -9.60 -7.12
CA THR A 23 2.38 -10.15 -6.58
C THR A 23 1.91 -9.29 -5.42
N SER A 24 0.59 -9.13 -5.28
CA SER A 24 0.03 -8.50 -4.10
C SER A 24 0.36 -9.33 -2.86
N MET A 25 0.45 -8.64 -1.73
CA MET A 25 0.69 -9.26 -0.42
C MET A 25 -0.53 -10.08 0.00
N SER A 26 -0.27 -11.20 0.68
CA SER A 26 -1.29 -12.03 1.32
C SER A 26 -1.93 -11.33 2.53
N GLN A 27 -3.08 -11.84 3.00
CA GLN A 27 -3.76 -11.33 4.20
C GLN A 27 -2.82 -11.24 5.42
N SER A 28 -1.99 -12.26 5.65
CA SER A 28 -1.03 -12.27 6.77
C SER A 28 0.06 -11.22 6.60
N GLU A 29 0.64 -11.11 5.41
CA GLU A 29 1.69 -10.13 5.14
C GLU A 29 1.18 -8.70 5.30
N VAL A 30 -0.04 -8.43 4.85
CA VAL A 30 -0.70 -7.12 5.01
C VAL A 30 -1.01 -6.85 6.48
N SER A 31 -1.59 -7.81 7.19
CA SER A 31 -1.92 -7.66 8.62
C SER A 31 -0.66 -7.38 9.44
N ASP A 32 0.44 -8.06 9.15
CA ASP A 32 1.73 -7.82 9.78
C ASP A 32 2.33 -6.47 9.40
N ALA A 33 2.17 -6.03 8.15
CA ALA A 33 2.74 -4.78 7.65
C ALA A 33 2.02 -3.53 8.16
N LEU A 34 0.69 -3.60 8.35
CA LEU A 34 -0.14 -2.44 8.69
C LEU A 34 -0.63 -2.46 10.14
N GLY A 35 -0.93 -3.64 10.70
CA GLY A 35 -1.57 -3.77 11.99
C GLY A 35 -0.79 -3.12 13.13
N ASP A 36 -1.43 -2.19 13.83
CA ASP A 36 -0.87 -1.36 14.90
C ASP A 36 0.35 -0.55 14.45
N LYS A 37 0.29 0.00 13.24
CA LYS A 37 1.32 0.86 12.68
C LYS A 37 0.75 2.11 12.06
N THR A 38 1.56 3.15 12.07
CA THR A 38 1.37 4.38 11.32
C THR A 38 2.24 4.35 10.07
N LEU A 39 1.67 4.76 8.94
CA LEU A 39 2.31 4.81 7.63
C LEU A 39 2.23 6.23 7.10
N THR A 40 3.29 6.71 6.45
CA THR A 40 3.26 7.96 5.67
C THR A 40 3.55 7.67 4.21
N THR A 41 2.70 8.16 3.31
CA THR A 41 2.95 8.06 1.87
C THR A 41 4.02 9.06 1.44
N ILE A 42 4.68 8.79 0.32
CA ILE A 42 5.31 9.87 -0.46
C ILE A 42 4.23 10.88 -0.90
N SER A 43 4.63 12.08 -1.32
CA SER A 43 3.72 13.15 -1.78
C SER A 43 3.01 12.82 -3.10
N ALA A 44 2.17 11.79 -3.06
CA ALA A 44 1.28 11.29 -4.10
C ALA A 44 0.29 10.35 -3.40
N ALA A 45 -0.85 10.88 -2.99
CA ALA A 45 -1.93 10.13 -2.35
C ALA A 45 -3.26 10.44 -3.01
N THR A 46 -4.10 9.43 -3.20
CA THR A 46 -5.43 9.60 -3.80
C THR A 46 -6.46 9.97 -2.74
N LEU A 47 -7.29 10.97 -3.04
CA LEU A 47 -8.48 11.32 -2.28
C LEU A 47 -9.65 11.53 -3.24
N ASN A 48 -10.79 10.87 -3.00
CA ASN A 48 -11.98 10.96 -3.84
C ASN A 48 -11.67 10.72 -5.34
N GLY A 49 -10.81 9.74 -5.63
CA GLY A 49 -10.42 9.37 -7.00
C GLY A 49 -9.45 10.34 -7.69
N LYS A 50 -8.86 11.30 -6.96
CA LYS A 50 -7.86 12.23 -7.49
C LYS A 50 -6.52 12.04 -6.78
N VAL A 51 -5.45 11.86 -7.55
CA VAL A 51 -4.07 11.89 -7.01
C VAL A 51 -3.71 13.32 -6.63
N LEU A 52 -3.36 13.52 -5.37
CA LEU A 52 -2.92 14.80 -4.81
C LEU A 52 -1.40 14.78 -4.60
N PRO A 53 -0.68 15.88 -4.90
CA PRO A 53 0.73 16.03 -4.54
C PRO A 53 0.87 16.37 -3.04
N ASP A 54 0.29 15.54 -2.19
CA ASP A 54 0.25 15.69 -0.74
C ASP A 54 0.54 14.34 -0.08
N SER A 55 1.17 14.36 1.09
CA SER A 55 1.42 13.15 1.86
C SER A 55 0.24 12.83 2.76
N PHE A 56 -0.15 11.56 2.78
CA PHE A 56 -1.12 11.03 3.72
C PHE A 56 -0.39 10.28 4.84
N THR A 57 -0.79 10.50 6.09
CA THR A 57 -0.39 9.67 7.23
C THR A 57 -1.60 8.93 7.78
N GLY A 58 -1.52 7.60 7.93
CA GLY A 58 -2.61 6.77 8.43
C GLY A 58 -2.14 5.79 9.51
N TYR A 59 -2.89 5.70 10.60
CA TYR A 59 -2.75 4.68 11.65
C TYR A 59 -3.81 3.59 11.50
N PHE A 60 -3.37 2.34 11.48
CA PHE A 60 -4.20 1.14 11.31
C PHE A 60 -4.22 0.34 12.62
N ALA A 61 -5.23 0.54 13.47
CA ALA A 61 -5.30 -0.11 14.77
C ALA A 61 -5.66 -1.61 14.64
N LYS A 62 -5.16 -2.45 15.55
CA LYS A 62 -5.46 -3.91 15.59
C LYS A 62 -6.94 -4.24 15.78
N ASP A 63 -7.72 -3.32 16.35
CA ASP A 63 -9.17 -3.49 16.55
C ASP A 63 -10.00 -3.12 15.32
N GLY A 64 -9.35 -2.90 14.16
CA GLY A 64 -10.02 -2.54 12.91
C GLY A 64 -10.38 -1.06 12.80
N LYS A 65 -10.01 -0.21 13.77
CA LYS A 65 -10.16 1.25 13.62
C LYS A 65 -9.01 1.85 12.83
N MET A 66 -9.27 2.95 12.16
CA MET A 66 -8.24 3.74 11.51
C MET A 66 -8.40 5.23 11.80
N MET A 67 -7.29 5.94 11.72
CA MET A 67 -7.22 7.39 11.76
C MET A 67 -6.24 7.85 10.70
N GLY A 68 -6.44 9.01 10.11
CA GLY A 68 -5.46 9.54 9.18
C GLY A 68 -5.61 11.02 8.93
N GLY A 69 -4.63 11.57 8.23
CA GLY A 69 -4.60 12.98 7.86
C GLY A 69 -3.74 13.23 6.63
N PHE A 70 -4.11 14.25 5.87
CA PHE A 70 -3.26 14.83 4.84
C PHE A 70 -2.38 15.93 5.46
N ALA A 71 -1.16 16.10 4.94
CA ALA A 71 -0.27 17.14 5.46
C ALA A 71 -0.83 18.54 5.19
N GLN A 72 -1.55 18.74 4.08
CA GLN A 72 -2.28 19.97 3.79
C GLN A 72 -3.79 19.77 3.88
N LYS A 73 -4.49 20.84 4.28
CA LYS A 73 -5.96 20.84 4.26
C LYS A 73 -6.45 20.97 2.82
N THR A 74 -7.29 20.03 2.39
CA THR A 74 -7.98 20.11 1.10
C THR A 74 -9.21 21.03 1.18
N ALA A 75 -9.65 21.60 0.06
CA ALA A 75 -10.77 22.54 0.03
C ALA A 75 -12.12 21.88 0.39
N ASP A 76 -12.33 20.65 -0.07
CA ASP A 76 -13.65 19.99 -0.07
C ASP A 76 -13.77 18.86 0.96
N ALA A 77 -12.73 18.60 1.77
CA ALA A 77 -12.73 17.52 2.74
C ALA A 77 -11.94 17.91 4.02
N PRO A 78 -12.27 17.33 5.19
CA PRO A 78 -11.51 17.59 6.40
C PRO A 78 -10.06 17.12 6.24
N GLN A 79 -9.13 17.81 6.91
CA GLN A 79 -7.70 17.46 6.86
C GLN A 79 -7.42 16.11 7.53
N ASN A 80 -8.17 15.79 8.59
CA ASN A 80 -8.06 14.54 9.31
C ASN A 80 -9.40 13.82 9.28
N ASP A 81 -9.36 12.50 9.24
CA ASP A 81 -10.54 11.67 9.30
C ASP A 81 -10.26 10.39 10.10
N LYS A 82 -11.33 9.69 10.45
CA LYS A 82 -11.29 8.40 11.13
C LYS A 82 -12.21 7.43 10.42
N GLY A 83 -12.04 6.16 10.71
CA GLY A 83 -12.78 5.13 10.01
C GLY A 83 -12.53 3.74 10.55
N THR A 84 -12.75 2.77 9.68
CA THR A 84 -12.45 1.36 9.92
C THR A 84 -11.70 0.75 8.74
N TRP A 85 -10.94 -0.29 9.03
CA TRP A 85 -10.25 -1.07 8.03
C TRP A 85 -10.38 -2.57 8.32
N ARG A 86 -10.31 -3.38 7.26
CA ARG A 86 -10.21 -4.84 7.36
C ARG A 86 -9.39 -5.39 6.20
N VAL A 87 -8.77 -6.54 6.42
CA VAL A 87 -8.06 -7.29 5.38
C VAL A 87 -8.90 -8.48 4.96
N LYS A 88 -9.28 -8.56 3.69
CA LYS A 88 -10.00 -9.70 3.11
C LYS A 88 -9.05 -10.88 2.88
N GLU A 89 -9.61 -12.06 2.61
CA GLU A 89 -8.85 -13.30 2.38
C GLU A 89 -7.89 -13.19 1.19
N ASP A 90 -8.25 -12.41 0.18
CA ASP A 90 -7.41 -12.14 -1.01
C ASP A 90 -6.28 -11.14 -0.76
N GLY A 91 -6.13 -10.65 0.48
CA GLY A 91 -5.13 -9.66 0.86
C GLY A 91 -5.52 -8.21 0.57
N SER A 92 -6.70 -7.95 0.00
CA SER A 92 -7.17 -6.57 -0.17
C SER A 92 -7.48 -5.91 1.18
N VAL A 93 -7.08 -4.65 1.32
CA VAL A 93 -7.37 -3.79 2.47
C VAL A 93 -8.54 -2.91 2.12
N CYS A 94 -9.68 -3.14 2.76
CA CYS A 94 -10.87 -2.33 2.58
C CYS A 94 -11.04 -1.37 3.75
N MET A 95 -11.17 -0.09 3.42
CA MET A 95 -11.23 1.03 4.34
C MET A 95 -12.56 1.75 4.18
N THR A 96 -13.12 2.23 5.27
CA THR A 96 -14.29 3.10 5.26
C THR A 96 -14.03 4.26 6.19
N TRP A 97 -13.96 5.45 5.62
CA TRP A 97 -13.76 6.71 6.34
C TRP A 97 -15.12 7.33 6.70
N GLU A 98 -15.18 8.22 7.69
CA GLU A 98 -16.44 8.88 8.06
C GLU A 98 -16.84 9.98 7.07
N HIS A 99 -15.86 10.69 6.49
CA HIS A 99 -16.10 11.84 5.62
C HIS A 99 -15.46 11.67 4.23
N TRP A 100 -14.24 11.15 4.16
CA TRP A 100 -13.57 10.89 2.89
C TRP A 100 -14.27 9.80 2.09
N PHE A 101 -14.13 9.86 0.76
CA PHE A 101 -14.75 8.93 -0.18
C PHE A 101 -16.28 8.83 -0.02
N ASN A 102 -16.92 9.89 0.52
CA ASN A 102 -18.34 9.92 0.84
C ASN A 102 -18.79 8.74 1.73
N ALA A 103 -17.94 8.35 2.68
CA ALA A 103 -18.15 7.21 3.57
C ALA A 103 -18.37 5.86 2.86
N LYS A 104 -17.93 5.74 1.61
CA LYS A 104 -17.95 4.47 0.89
C LYS A 104 -16.75 3.62 1.28
N GLU A 105 -16.93 2.31 1.17
CA GLU A 105 -15.84 1.36 1.31
C GLU A 105 -14.99 1.39 0.04
N GLU A 106 -13.70 1.65 0.21
CA GLU A 106 -12.69 1.60 -0.85
C GLU A 106 -11.66 0.52 -0.51
N CYS A 107 -11.24 -0.24 -1.52
CA CYS A 107 -10.32 -1.36 -1.32
C CYS A 107 -9.03 -1.17 -2.13
N VAL A 108 -7.89 -1.50 -1.53
CA VAL A 108 -6.57 -1.44 -2.16
C VAL A 108 -5.81 -2.75 -1.96
N TYR A 109 -4.94 -3.08 -2.91
CA TYR A 109 -3.92 -4.11 -2.77
C TYR A 109 -2.58 -3.46 -2.43
N PHE A 110 -1.87 -4.07 -1.50
CA PHE A 110 -0.49 -3.70 -1.19
C PHE A 110 0.48 -4.65 -1.87
N TYR A 111 1.56 -4.10 -2.42
CA TYR A 111 2.65 -4.84 -3.00
C TYR A 111 3.93 -4.49 -2.27
N LYS A 112 4.70 -5.52 -1.91
CA LYS A 112 5.98 -5.33 -1.23
C LYS A 112 7.04 -4.89 -2.23
N LEU A 113 7.69 -3.77 -1.93
CA LEU A 113 8.90 -3.31 -2.61
C LEU A 113 10.12 -3.60 -1.74
N ASN A 114 11.33 -3.50 -2.31
CA ASN A 114 12.57 -3.66 -1.55
C ASN A 114 12.73 -2.62 -0.43
N ASN A 115 12.19 -1.42 -0.64
CA ASN A 115 12.35 -0.26 0.25
C ASN A 115 11.02 0.30 0.76
N GLY A 116 9.90 -0.43 0.61
CA GLY A 116 8.60 0.12 0.90
C GLY A 116 7.42 -0.75 0.49
N LEU A 117 6.27 -0.09 0.37
CA LEU A 117 5.02 -0.66 -0.11
C LEU A 117 4.48 0.21 -1.26
N LEU A 118 3.88 -0.45 -2.24
CA LEU A 118 3.04 0.18 -3.25
C LEU A 118 1.58 -0.15 -2.94
N ALA A 119 0.72 0.86 -2.89
CA ALA A 119 -0.72 0.70 -2.82
C ALA A 119 -1.34 0.93 -4.20
N VAL A 120 -2.19 -0.01 -4.63
CA VAL A 120 -2.94 0.06 -5.89
C VAL A 120 -4.41 -0.21 -5.57
N GLY A 121 -5.31 0.59 -6.13
CA GLY A 121 -6.76 0.39 -6.00
C GLY A 121 -7.17 -0.98 -6.53
N ALA A 122 -8.24 -1.55 -5.99
CA ALA A 122 -8.82 -2.80 -6.51
C ALA A 122 -9.33 -2.66 -7.95
N ASP A 123 -9.56 -1.43 -8.41
CA ASP A 123 -9.86 -1.05 -9.79
C ASP A 123 -8.60 -0.90 -10.69
N GLN A 124 -7.42 -1.23 -10.15
CA GLN A 124 -6.09 -1.16 -10.78
C GLN A 124 -5.55 0.27 -10.99
N ASN A 125 -6.11 1.28 -10.32
CA ASN A 125 -5.54 2.62 -10.31
C ASN A 125 -4.40 2.76 -9.30
N PHE A 126 -3.40 3.58 -9.62
CA PHE A 126 -2.32 3.89 -8.68
C PHE A 126 -2.86 4.73 -7.51
N GLU A 127 -2.51 4.34 -6.28
CA GLU A 127 -2.96 5.05 -5.06
C GLU A 127 -1.82 5.81 -4.39
N SER A 128 -0.75 5.11 -3.99
CA SER A 128 0.40 5.73 -3.32
C SER A 128 1.60 4.79 -3.19
N VAL A 129 2.73 5.33 -2.75
CA VAL A 129 3.91 4.58 -2.30
C VAL A 129 4.26 4.98 -0.86
N ILE A 130 4.71 4.02 -0.06
CA ILE A 130 5.16 4.20 1.33
C ILE A 130 6.59 3.67 1.43
N LEU A 131 7.53 4.42 2.01
CA LEU A 131 8.88 3.92 2.29
C LEU A 131 8.92 3.19 3.63
N ASN A 132 9.78 2.19 3.79
CA ASN A 132 9.91 1.43 5.04
C ASN A 132 10.23 2.31 6.26
N SER A 133 10.98 3.40 6.08
CA SER A 133 11.28 4.37 7.14
C SER A 133 10.05 5.14 7.65
N GLU A 134 8.99 5.18 6.85
CA GLU A 134 7.71 5.83 7.17
C GLU A 134 6.72 4.90 7.87
N ILE A 135 7.11 3.63 8.08
CA ILE A 135 6.30 2.63 8.79
C ILE A 135 6.77 2.58 10.24
N LYS A 136 5.93 3.09 11.15
CA LYS A 136 6.25 3.20 12.58
C LYS A 136 5.22 2.44 13.42
N SER A 137 5.68 1.74 14.46
CA SER A 137 4.77 1.04 15.38
C SER A 137 3.92 2.00 16.22
N GLY A 138 2.70 1.60 16.52
CA GLY A 138 1.72 2.36 17.29
C GLY A 138 1.15 3.57 16.55
N ASN A 139 0.32 4.33 17.26
CA ASN A 139 -0.28 5.55 16.74
C ASN A 139 0.71 6.73 16.87
N GLN A 140 1.19 7.21 15.73
CA GLN A 140 2.15 8.33 15.63
C GLN A 140 1.51 9.62 15.10
N LEU A 141 0.18 9.67 14.91
CA LEU A 141 -0.51 10.83 14.32
C LEU A 141 -0.43 12.10 15.18
N SER A 142 -0.10 11.98 16.47
CA SER A 142 0.13 13.10 17.37
C SER A 142 1.53 13.73 17.24
N SER A 143 2.46 13.07 16.53
CA SER A 143 3.87 13.49 16.43
C SER A 143 4.19 14.37 15.22
N SER A 144 3.27 14.53 14.26
CA SER A 144 3.45 15.35 13.06
C SER A 144 3.01 16.81 13.22
N GLN A 145 2.49 17.21 14.39
CA GLN A 145 2.23 18.61 14.73
C GLN A 145 3.49 19.24 15.34
N GLY A 146 4.45 19.63 14.52
CA GLY A 146 5.56 20.46 14.97
C GLY A 146 6.81 20.35 14.11
N GLN A 147 6.79 21.00 12.95
CA GLN A 147 7.93 21.69 12.36
C GLN A 147 7.44 22.74 11.34
#